data_AF-A0A661NFV6-F1
#
_entry.id   AF-A0A661NFV6-F1
#
_cell.length_a   1.000
_cell.length_b   1.000
_cell.length_c   1.000
_cell.angle_alpha   90.00
_cell.angle_beta   90.00
_cell.angle_gamma   90.00
#
_symmetry.space_group_name_H-M   'P 1'
#
loop_
_entity.id
_entity.type
_entity.pdbx_description
1 polymer ?
#
loop_
_entity_poly.entity_id
_entity_poly.type
_entity_poly.pdbx_seq_one_letter_code
_entity_poly.pdbx_strand_id
1 'polypeptide(L)' 'MIVAHRQRVVVISGPDRGLEREIESTRLSVGTSSKNDLVLTDKTVSRRHCEISVRNDRYFL' A
#
# COMPACT_ATOMS: atom_id res chain seq x y z
N MET A 1 -25.29 1.69 2.38
CA MET A 1 -24.48 2.89 2.07
C MET A 1 -23.06 2.53 2.46
N ILE A 2 -22.20 2.20 1.49
CA ILE A 2 -20.80 1.89 1.80
C ILE A 2 -20.10 3.23 1.98
N VAL A 3 -19.69 3.53 3.21
CA VAL A 3 -18.86 4.70 3.49
C VAL A 3 -17.56 4.49 2.71
N ALA A 4 -17.30 5.38 1.75
CA ALA A 4 -16.03 5.40 1.02
C ALA A 4 -14.94 5.84 1.99
N HIS A 5 -14.40 4.86 2.69
CA HIS A 5 -13.23 4.99 3.53
C HIS A 5 -12.04 5.35 2.63
N ARG A 6 -11.75 6.65 2.52
CA ARG A 6 -10.57 7.18 1.82
C ARG A 6 -9.41 7.19 2.80
N GLN A 7 -8.63 6.12 2.82
CA GLN A 7 -7.37 6.07 3.57
C GLN A 7 -6.19 6.11 2.63
N ARG A 8 -5.10 6.65 3.14
CA ARG A 8 -3.86 6.88 2.40
C ARG A 8 -2.70 6.26 3.16
N VAL A 9 -1.86 5.55 2.42
CA VAL A 9 -0.57 5.05 2.89
C VAL A 9 0.51 5.99 2.39
N VAL A 10 1.43 6.37 3.28
CA VAL A 10 2.52 7.31 2.98
C VAL A 10 3.84 6.64 3.34
N VAL A 11 4.81 6.70 2.43
CA VAL A 11 6.18 6.24 2.67
C VAL A 11 6.90 7.29 3.52
N ILE A 12 7.23 6.94 4.77
CA ILE A 12 7.84 7.89 5.73
C ILE A 12 9.38 7.93 5.67
N SER A 13 10.01 6.93 5.07
CA SER A 13 11.47 6.76 5.01
C SER A 13 11.91 5.95 3.79
N GLY A 14 13.17 6.10 3.38
CA GLY A 14 13.75 5.41 2.22
C GLY A 14 13.70 6.22 0.93
N PRO A 15 14.09 5.63 -0.21
CA PRO A 15 14.21 6.32 -1.50
C PRO A 15 12.90 6.95 -1.99
N ASP A 16 11.76 6.31 -1.72
CA ASP A 16 10.43 6.76 -2.16
C ASP A 16 9.71 7.60 -1.09
N ARG A 17 10.44 8.20 -0.14
CA ARG A 17 9.85 9.00 0.95
C ARG A 17 8.94 10.09 0.39
N GLY A 18 7.72 10.19 0.93
CA GLY A 18 6.67 11.10 0.49
C GLY A 18 5.79 10.56 -0.63
N LEU A 19 6.07 9.38 -1.17
CA LEU A 19 5.15 8.68 -2.06
C LEU A 19 3.90 8.28 -1.28
N GLU A 20 2.73 8.53 -1.89
CA GLU A 20 1.44 8.24 -1.29
C GLU A 20 0.54 7.43 -2.23
N ARG A 21 -0.27 6.57 -1.64
CA ARG A 21 -1.31 5.80 -2.35
C ARG A 21 -2.59 5.76 -1.54
N GLU A 22 -3.72 6.00 -2.20
CA GLU A 22 -5.03 5.75 -1.63
C GLU A 22 -5.34 4.25 -1.65
N ILE A 23 -6.05 3.79 -0.63
CA ILE A 23 -6.60 2.44 -0.59
C ILE A 23 -7.96 2.50 -1.32
N GLU A 24 -7.94 2.21 -2.62
CA GLU A 24 -9.14 2.27 -3.49
C GLU A 24 -10.01 1.00 -3.40
N SER A 25 -9.51 -0.07 -2.78
CA SER A 25 -10.15 -1.39 -2.69
C SER A 25 -10.01 -1.99 -1.29
N THR A 26 -10.47 -3.22 -1.07
CA THR A 26 -10.27 -3.95 0.20
C THR A 26 -8.84 -4.43 0.41
N ARG A 27 -7.91 -4.03 -0.46
CA ARG A 27 -6.51 -4.47 -0.49
C ARG A 27 -5.61 -3.40 -1.10
N LEU A 28 -4.38 -3.29 -0.60
CA LEU A 28 -3.27 -2.54 -1.20
C LEU A 28 -1.99 -3.39 -1.13
N SER A 29 -1.42 -3.72 -2.27
CA SER A 29 -0.18 -4.49 -2.40
C SER A 29 1.06 -3.60 -2.47
N VAL A 30 2.15 -4.05 -1.84
CA VAL A 30 3.42 -3.32 -1.77
C VAL A 30 4.58 -4.19 -2.26
N GLY A 31 5.45 -3.64 -3.10
CA GLY A 31 6.66 -4.30 -3.56
C GLY A 31 7.34 -3.60 -4.73
N THR A 32 8.45 -4.16 -5.23
CA THR A 32 9.20 -3.58 -6.36
C THR A 32 8.60 -3.87 -7.75
N SER A 33 7.69 -4.85 -7.85
CA SER A 33 7.01 -5.14 -9.11
C SER A 33 6.06 -4.01 -9.49
N SER A 34 6.04 -3.62 -10.77
CA SER A 34 5.07 -2.65 -11.33
C SER A 34 3.62 -3.11 -11.27
N LYS A 35 3.38 -4.36 -10.86
CA LYS A 35 2.04 -4.92 -10.62
C LYS A 35 1.48 -4.63 -9.22
N ASN A 36 2.26 -4.03 -8.32
CA ASN A 36 1.77 -3.65 -7.00
C ASN A 36 1.10 -2.26 -7.04
N ASP A 37 0.21 -2.01 -6.10
CA ASP A 37 -0.49 -0.72 -5.96
C ASP A 37 0.46 0.38 -5.46
N LEU A 38 1.29 0.04 -4.47
CA LEU A 38 2.42 0.85 -4.01
C LEU A 38 3.73 0.22 -4.46
N VAL A 39 4.27 0.75 -5.55
CA VAL A 39 5.56 0.35 -6.10
C VAL A 39 6.68 1.12 -5.40
N LEU A 40 7.60 0.40 -4.78
CA LEU A 40 8.80 0.98 -4.14
C LEU A 40 10.04 0.69 -5.01
N THR A 41 11.00 1.60 -5.02
CA THR A 41 12.26 1.50 -5.78
C THR A 41 13.41 0.95 -4.94
N ASP A 42 13.22 0.82 -3.63
CA ASP A 42 14.21 0.24 -2.72
C ASP A 42 14.54 -1.22 -3.08
N LYS A 43 15.82 -1.50 -3.33
CA LYS A 43 16.32 -2.82 -3.76
C LYS A 43 16.20 -3.91 -2.69
N THR A 44 16.03 -3.53 -1.42
CA THR A 44 15.80 -4.46 -0.31
C THR A 44 14.36 -4.98 -0.27
N VAL A 45 13.45 -4.32 -1.00
CA VAL A 45 12.03 -4.69 -1.06
C VAL A 45 11.81 -5.78 -2.11
N SER A 46 11.20 -6.88 -1.69
CA SER A 46 10.81 -7.99 -2.57
C SER A 46 9.84 -7.54 -3.67
N ARG A 47 9.85 -8.25 -4.82
CA ARG A 47 8.89 -8.02 -5.93
C ARG A 47 7.43 -7.98 -5.46
N ARG A 48 7.09 -8.84 -4.49
CA ARG A 48 5.84 -8.84 -3.72
C ARG A 48 6.24 -8.95 -2.26
N HIS A 49 6.12 -7.85 -1.51
CA HIS A 49 6.69 -7.76 -0.17
C HIS A 49 5.65 -7.93 0.92
N CYS A 50 4.58 -7.13 0.90
CA CYS A 50 3.47 -7.22 1.84
C CYS A 50 2.18 -6.71 1.21
N GLU A 51 1.09 -6.82 1.96
CA GLU A 51 -0.24 -6.43 1.53
C GLU A 51 -1.04 -5.92 2.71
N ILE A 52 -1.68 -4.76 2.55
CA ILE A 52 -2.63 -4.23 3.52
C ILE A 52 -4.03 -4.68 3.09
N SER A 53 -4.70 -5.48 3.90
CA SER A 53 -6.09 -5.91 3.73
C SER A 53 -7.04 -5.11 4.63
N VAL A 54 -8.20 -4.73 4.11
CA VAL A 54 -9.27 -4.06 4.87
C VAL A 54 -10.43 -5.03 5.09
N ARG A 55 -10.73 -5.36 6.34
CA ARG A 55 -11.86 -6.23 6.73
C ARG A 55 -12.55 -5.69 7.97
N ASN A 56 -13.87 -5.55 7.93
CA ASN A 56 -14.68 -5.07 9.05
C ASN A 56 -14.11 -3.79 9.69
N ASP A 57 -13.79 -2.79 8.86
CA ASP A 57 -13.19 -1.50 9.25
C ASP A 57 -11.83 -1.59 9.97
N ARG A 58 -11.11 -2.71 9.79
CA ARG A 58 -9.77 -2.93 10.33
C ARG A 58 -8.76 -3.20 9.23
N TYR A 59 -7.54 -2.75 9.45
CA TYR A 59 -6.39 -2.99 8.57
C TYR A 59 -5.55 -4.15 9.09
N PHE A 60 -5.13 -5.02 8.19
CA PHE A 60 -4.26 -6.16 8.43
C PHE A 60 -3.07 -6.08 7.48
N LEU A 61 -1.86 -6.39 7.96
CA LEU A 61 -0.65 -6.51 7.15
C LEU A 61 -0.26 -7.99 7.02
#